data_AF-A0A1V5JL10-F1
#
_entry.id   AF-A0A1V5JL10-F1
#
_cell.length_a   1.000
_cell.length_b   1.000
_cell.length_c   1.000
_cell.angle_alpha   90.00
_cell.angle_beta   90.00
_cell.angle_gamma   90.00
#
_symmetry.space_group_name_H-M   'P 1'
#
loop_
_entity.id
_entity.type
_entity.pdbx_description
1 polymer ?
#
loop_
_entity_poly.entity_id
_entity_poly.type
_entity_poly.pdbx_seq_one_letter_code
_entity_poly.pdbx_strand_id
1 'polypeptide(L)'
;MVQEYYTEQRLLYITTDRLTNQTEQLVVNQPTPEGAIVNDLTLGEYAVVVTNQPERDTFEETQFDQAVRLRVEAGVQIPDKYIIQSSRLKDKAEIIKALDGDQNSPEAQAAARLKQRASEAEVTKLEAEALQKQSDAQLKAAKSQKELASIGQDTGQDEMAMEQYKLEAEMAMEQQKMEQEHQLAREKMEMEFALKREQMQAELALKREQAAAEAALKQQQAREQAMAQRVAAVEQARNTPKTTEGA
;
A
#
# COMPACT_ATOMS: atom_id res chain seq x y z
N MET A 1 -7.74 -47.13 39.00
CA MET A 1 -6.49 -46.36 39.16
C MET A 1 -5.81 -46.88 40.42
N VAL A 2 -4.60 -47.42 40.30
CA VAL A 2 -3.80 -47.81 41.47
C VAL A 2 -3.20 -46.52 42.02
N GLN A 3 -3.53 -46.20 43.26
CA GLN A 3 -3.01 -45.02 43.96
C GLN A 3 -1.63 -45.38 44.51
N GLU A 4 -0.57 -45.03 43.78
CA GLU A 4 0.80 -45.15 44.27
C GLU A 4 1.07 -43.99 45.22
N TYR A 5 1.07 -44.27 46.52
CA TYR A 5 1.46 -43.31 47.54
C TYR A 5 2.98 -43.10 47.46
N TYR A 6 3.41 -41.85 47.29
CA TYR A 6 4.83 -41.51 47.29
C TYR A 6 5.32 -41.36 48.73
N THR A 7 6.09 -42.34 49.22
CA THR A 7 6.66 -42.33 50.58
C THR A 7 8.07 -41.73 50.65
N GLU A 8 8.68 -41.44 49.51
CA GLU A 8 10.06 -40.95 49.41
C GLU A 8 10.12 -39.40 49.41
N GLN A 9 11.19 -38.83 49.95
CA GLN A 9 11.49 -37.40 49.88
C GLN A 9 11.67 -36.97 48.41
N ARG A 10 11.02 -35.88 48.00
CA ARG A 10 11.14 -35.34 46.64
C ARG A 10 11.30 -33.83 46.61
N LEU A 11 12.01 -33.36 45.59
CA LEU A 11 12.17 -31.94 45.30
C LEU A 11 11.23 -31.56 44.14
N LEU A 12 10.31 -30.64 44.39
CA LEU A 12 9.43 -30.07 43.38
C LEU A 12 9.95 -28.69 42.98
N TYR A 13 9.96 -28.43 41.68
CA TYR A 13 10.25 -27.11 41.12
C TYR A 13 8.93 -26.49 40.67
N ILE A 14 8.54 -25.38 41.30
CA ILE A 14 7.33 -24.64 40.96
C ILE A 14 7.75 -23.37 40.22
N THR A 15 7.36 -23.25 38.96
CA THR A 15 7.66 -22.04 38.16
C THR A 15 6.56 -21.00 38.40
N THR A 16 6.88 -19.97 39.18
CA THR A 16 5.91 -18.94 39.61
C THR A 16 5.74 -17.83 38.58
N ASP A 17 6.78 -17.55 37.78
CA ASP A 17 6.75 -16.50 36.75
C ASP A 17 7.38 -17.00 35.45
N ARG A 18 6.58 -17.01 34.36
CA ARG A 18 6.97 -17.49 33.02
C ARG A 18 7.86 -16.50 32.26
N LEU A 19 7.90 -15.23 32.66
CA LEU A 19 8.71 -14.19 32.02
C LEU A 19 10.14 -14.17 32.56
N THR A 20 10.32 -14.46 33.83
CA THR A 20 11.63 -14.41 34.51
C THR A 20 12.24 -15.80 34.76
N ASN A 21 11.52 -16.89 34.46
CA ASN A 21 11.90 -18.27 34.80
C ASN A 21 12.30 -18.44 36.27
N GLN A 22 11.67 -17.68 37.17
CA GLN A 22 11.89 -17.83 38.59
C GLN A 22 11.22 -19.11 39.06
N THR A 23 12.05 -20.08 39.42
CA THR A 23 11.62 -21.36 39.98
C THR A 23 11.81 -21.37 41.48
N GLU A 24 10.74 -21.63 42.22
CA GLU A 24 10.80 -21.89 43.65
C GLU A 24 11.00 -23.40 43.87
N GLN A 25 11.95 -23.75 44.76
CA GLN A 25 12.22 -25.13 45.12
C GLN A 25 11.46 -25.48 46.40
N LEU A 26 10.54 -26.43 46.30
CA LEU A 26 9.80 -26.95 47.44
C LEU A 26 10.19 -28.41 47.70
N VAL A 27 10.73 -28.69 48.89
CA VAL A 27 10.97 -30.06 49.34
C VAL A 27 9.68 -30.60 49.96
N VAL A 28 9.23 -31.75 49.47
CA VAL A 28 8.07 -32.48 49.98
C VAL A 28 8.49 -33.81 50.57
N ASN A 29 7.70 -34.33 51.52
CA ASN A 29 7.99 -35.56 52.25
C ASN A 29 9.37 -35.58 52.93
N GLN A 30 9.79 -34.46 53.55
CA GLN A 30 11.10 -34.39 54.22
C GLN A 30 11.01 -34.99 55.64
N PRO A 31 11.80 -36.03 55.97
CA PRO A 31 11.84 -36.59 57.32
C PRO A 31 12.62 -35.66 58.27
N THR A 32 11.98 -35.24 59.37
CA THR A 32 12.65 -34.47 60.41
C THR A 32 13.18 -35.37 61.54
N PRO A 33 14.21 -34.95 62.29
CA PRO A 33 14.79 -35.76 63.39
C PRO A 33 13.80 -36.14 64.51
N GLU A 34 12.66 -35.45 64.57
CA GLU A 34 11.60 -35.65 65.56
C GLU A 34 10.51 -36.66 65.09
N GLY A 35 10.69 -37.29 63.93
CA GLY A 35 9.78 -38.32 63.41
C GLY A 35 8.53 -37.78 62.68
N ALA A 36 8.43 -36.46 62.49
CA ALA A 36 7.37 -35.84 61.69
C ALA A 36 7.83 -35.61 60.23
N ILE A 37 6.92 -35.76 59.27
CA ILE A 37 7.16 -35.49 57.86
C ILE A 37 6.67 -34.08 57.53
N VAL A 38 7.56 -33.22 57.02
CA VAL A 38 7.22 -31.86 56.58
C VAL A 38 6.70 -31.91 55.14
N ASN A 39 5.59 -31.21 54.87
CA ASN A 39 4.87 -31.22 53.58
C ASN A 39 4.51 -32.66 53.16
N ASP A 40 3.80 -33.35 54.04
CA ASP A 40 3.43 -34.75 53.90
C ASP A 40 2.34 -34.95 52.84
N LEU A 41 2.75 -35.50 51.69
CA LEU A 41 1.85 -35.83 50.59
C LEU A 41 1.18 -37.20 50.75
N THR A 42 1.52 -37.97 51.79
CA THR A 42 0.97 -39.31 52.05
C THR A 42 -0.44 -39.26 52.64
N LEU A 43 -0.83 -38.13 53.24
CA LEU A 43 -2.14 -37.89 53.85
C LEU A 43 -2.71 -36.54 53.38
N GLY A 44 -3.54 -36.56 52.33
CA GLY A 44 -4.25 -35.37 51.86
C GLY A 44 -5.14 -35.66 50.65
N GLU A 45 -6.36 -35.09 50.64
CA GLU A 45 -7.23 -35.07 49.47
C GLU A 45 -6.75 -33.95 48.52
N TYR A 46 -6.25 -34.33 47.35
CA TYR A 46 -5.83 -33.38 46.32
C TYR A 46 -6.90 -33.22 45.25
N ALA A 47 -7.50 -32.04 45.15
CA ALA A 47 -8.26 -31.63 43.97
C ALA A 47 -7.29 -31.08 42.91
N VAL A 48 -6.58 -31.97 42.21
CA VAL A 48 -5.77 -31.57 41.05
C VAL A 48 -6.69 -31.50 39.84
N VAL A 49 -7.11 -30.29 39.44
CA VAL A 49 -7.75 -30.06 38.14
C VAL A 49 -6.65 -29.79 37.12
N VAL A 50 -6.15 -30.85 36.47
CA VAL A 50 -5.31 -30.70 35.28
C VAL A 50 -6.24 -30.46 34.08
N THR A 51 -6.45 -29.20 33.72
CA THR A 51 -7.01 -28.89 32.40
C THR A 51 -5.85 -28.83 31.40
N ASN A 52 -5.88 -29.68 30.39
CA ASN A 52 -5.04 -29.51 29.20
C ASN A 52 -5.60 -28.32 28.40
N GLN A 53 -5.22 -27.09 28.76
CA GLN A 53 -5.27 -26.01 27.80
C GLN A 53 -4.09 -26.23 26.84
N PRO A 54 -4.34 -26.37 25.53
CA PRO A 54 -3.25 -26.50 24.56
C PRO A 54 -2.41 -25.22 24.58
N GLU A 55 -1.18 -25.29 25.11
CA GLU A 55 -0.26 -24.14 25.17
C GLU A 55 -0.01 -23.50 23.79
N ARG A 56 -0.15 -24.30 22.73
CA ARG A 56 -0.05 -23.84 21.34
C ARG A 56 -1.09 -22.79 20.99
N ASP A 57 -2.34 -22.93 21.45
CA ASP A 57 -3.38 -21.94 21.15
C ASP A 57 -3.10 -20.64 21.90
N THR A 58 -2.75 -20.70 23.19
CA THR A 58 -2.47 -19.51 23.99
C THR A 58 -1.22 -18.75 23.54
N PHE A 59 -0.19 -19.45 23.07
CA PHE A 59 1.07 -18.81 22.68
C PHE A 59 0.93 -17.99 21.38
N GLU A 60 0.30 -18.56 20.34
CA GLU A 60 0.10 -17.86 19.06
C GLU A 60 -0.82 -16.64 19.21
N GLU A 61 -1.86 -16.75 20.05
CA GLU A 61 -2.78 -15.65 20.35
C GLU A 61 -2.08 -14.50 21.11
N THR A 62 -1.21 -14.85 22.06
CA THR A 62 -0.42 -13.85 22.81
C THR A 62 0.56 -13.09 21.90
N GLN A 63 1.21 -13.79 20.95
CA GLN A 63 2.14 -13.18 20.00
C GLN A 63 1.45 -12.22 19.02
N PHE A 64 0.25 -12.57 18.55
CA PHE A 64 -0.54 -11.70 17.70
C PHE A 64 -1.00 -10.45 18.46
N ASP A 65 -1.57 -10.61 19.66
CA ASP A 65 -2.06 -9.49 20.47
C ASP A 65 -0.92 -8.53 20.83
N GLN A 66 0.25 -9.07 21.17
CA GLN A 66 1.45 -8.27 21.43
C GLN A 66 1.92 -7.50 20.19
N ALA A 67 1.91 -8.12 19.01
CA ALA A 67 2.28 -7.44 17.76
C ALA A 67 1.30 -6.31 17.40
N VAL A 68 0.00 -6.50 17.65
CA VAL A 68 -1.04 -5.48 17.45
C VAL A 68 -0.85 -4.32 18.42
N ARG A 69 -0.61 -4.60 19.71
CA ARG A 69 -0.33 -3.57 20.72
C ARG A 69 0.93 -2.76 20.41
N LEU A 70 2.01 -3.41 19.97
CA LEU A 70 3.23 -2.69 19.54
C LEU A 70 2.96 -1.75 18.36
N ARG A 71 2.07 -2.12 17.45
CA ARG A 71 1.68 -1.26 16.32
C ARG A 71 0.76 -0.11 16.73
N VAL A 72 -0.25 -0.39 17.55
CA VAL A 72 -1.30 0.58 17.91
C VAL A 72 -0.86 1.51 19.04
N GLU A 73 -0.23 0.97 20.08
CA GLU A 73 0.12 1.71 21.31
C GLU A 73 1.54 2.28 21.27
N ALA A 74 2.52 1.50 20.79
CA ALA A 74 3.90 1.95 20.71
C ALA A 74 4.26 2.63 19.36
N GLY A 75 3.33 2.62 18.39
CA GLY A 75 3.54 3.23 17.07
C GLY A 75 4.67 2.59 16.25
N VAL A 76 5.10 1.38 16.61
CA VAL A 76 6.21 0.71 15.94
C VAL A 76 5.75 0.25 14.57
N GLN A 77 6.49 0.64 13.52
CA GLN A 77 6.27 0.15 12.17
C GLN A 77 6.75 -1.30 12.06
N ILE A 78 5.91 -2.22 12.52
CA ILE A 78 6.06 -3.66 12.27
C ILE A 78 5.47 -3.95 10.89
N PRO A 79 6.27 -4.48 9.94
CA PRO A 79 5.75 -4.86 8.63
C PRO A 79 4.61 -5.88 8.76
N ASP A 80 3.55 -5.69 7.97
CA ASP A 80 2.34 -6.52 8.02
C ASP A 80 2.65 -8.02 7.88
N LYS A 81 3.70 -8.37 7.13
CA LYS A 81 4.23 -9.74 7.00
C LYS A 81 4.46 -10.43 8.33
N TYR A 82 5.06 -9.75 9.31
CA TYR A 82 5.40 -10.34 10.61
C TYR A 82 4.16 -10.48 11.52
N ILE A 83 3.20 -9.56 11.39
CA ILE A 83 1.92 -9.61 12.12
C ILE A 83 1.05 -10.76 11.59
N ILE A 84 1.03 -10.95 10.26
CA ILE A 84 0.30 -12.04 9.61
C ILE A 84 0.93 -13.40 9.98
N GLN A 85 2.25 -13.44 10.17
CA GLN A 85 2.97 -14.65 10.57
C GLN A 85 2.64 -15.11 11.99
N SER A 86 2.40 -14.19 12.92
CA SER A 86 1.96 -14.49 14.29
C SER A 86 0.46 -14.75 14.40
N SER A 87 -0.32 -14.53 13.33
CA SER A 87 -1.77 -14.70 13.33
C SER A 87 -2.22 -16.14 13.05
N ARG A 88 -3.47 -16.47 13.43
CA ARG A 88 -4.14 -17.77 13.18
C ARG A 88 -4.78 -17.89 11.79
N LEU A 89 -4.43 -17.02 10.84
CA LEU A 89 -4.99 -17.04 9.49
C LEU A 89 -4.65 -18.37 8.79
N LYS A 90 -5.66 -19.09 8.30
CA LYS A 90 -5.52 -20.40 7.63
C LYS A 90 -4.60 -20.32 6.41
N ASP A 91 -4.69 -19.22 5.68
CA ASP A 91 -3.96 -19.00 4.41
C ASP A 91 -2.78 -18.04 4.58
N LYS A 92 -2.13 -17.99 5.76
CA LYS A 92 -1.03 -17.05 6.04
C LYS A 92 0.11 -17.08 5.01
N ALA A 93 0.44 -18.26 4.47
CA ALA A 93 1.47 -18.39 3.43
C ALA A 93 1.04 -17.78 2.10
N GLU A 94 -0.22 -17.94 1.71
CA GLU A 94 -0.81 -17.35 0.50
C GLU A 94 -1.00 -15.83 0.66
N ILE A 95 -1.40 -15.37 1.84
CA ILE A 95 -1.55 -13.94 2.16
C ILE A 95 -0.19 -13.25 2.14
N ILE A 96 0.83 -13.84 2.78
CA ILE A 96 2.20 -13.31 2.72
C ILE A 96 2.70 -13.31 1.27
N LYS A 97 2.40 -14.36 0.50
CA LYS A 97 2.76 -14.44 -0.91
C LYS A 97 1.97 -13.48 -1.78
N ALA A 98 0.74 -13.08 -1.43
CA ALA A 98 0.01 -12.03 -2.13
C ALA A 98 0.53 -10.63 -1.75
N LEU A 99 0.95 -10.46 -0.49
CA LEU A 99 1.55 -9.23 0.02
C LEU A 99 2.96 -8.97 -0.55
N ASP A 100 3.78 -10.02 -0.66
CA ASP A 100 5.09 -10.01 -1.33
C ASP A 100 4.97 -10.13 -2.87
N GLY A 101 3.94 -10.85 -3.35
CA GLY A 101 3.79 -11.31 -4.74
C GLY A 101 3.27 -10.28 -5.72
N ASP A 102 3.14 -9.03 -5.29
CA ASP A 102 2.96 -7.90 -6.19
C ASP A 102 4.03 -6.83 -5.99
N GLN A 103 5.20 -7.17 -5.41
CA GLN A 103 6.37 -6.29 -5.44
C GLN A 103 7.35 -6.61 -6.57
N ASN A 104 7.30 -7.85 -7.09
CA ASN A 104 8.17 -8.32 -8.17
C ASN A 104 7.44 -8.47 -9.52
N SER A 105 6.17 -8.07 -9.62
CA SER A 105 5.56 -7.90 -10.94
C SER A 105 6.28 -6.73 -11.64
N PRO A 106 6.53 -6.81 -12.96
CA PRO A 106 7.14 -5.71 -13.71
C PRO A 106 6.32 -4.41 -13.59
N GLU A 107 5.02 -4.53 -13.32
CA GLU A 107 4.08 -3.42 -13.13
C GLU A 107 4.27 -2.72 -11.78
N ALA A 108 4.51 -3.47 -10.70
CA ALA A 108 4.82 -2.90 -9.39
C ALA A 108 6.21 -2.29 -9.31
N GLN A 109 7.20 -2.87 -10.01
CA GLN A 109 8.52 -2.24 -10.16
C GLN A 109 8.42 -0.94 -10.99
N ALA A 110 7.56 -0.91 -12.01
CA ALA A 110 7.28 0.31 -12.75
C ALA A 110 6.58 1.36 -11.86
N ALA A 111 5.60 0.96 -11.05
CA ALA A 111 4.93 1.84 -10.10
C ALA A 111 5.89 2.38 -9.01
N ALA A 112 6.79 1.54 -8.50
CA ALA A 112 7.82 1.94 -7.54
C ALA A 112 8.81 2.91 -8.17
N ARG A 113 9.28 2.66 -9.39
CA ARG A 113 10.14 3.60 -10.14
C ARG A 113 9.43 4.91 -10.46
N LEU A 114 8.14 4.87 -10.82
CA LEU A 114 7.33 6.07 -11.03
C LEU A 114 7.18 6.87 -9.74
N LYS A 115 6.91 6.19 -8.61
CA LYS A 115 6.81 6.83 -7.30
C LYS A 115 8.14 7.42 -6.84
N GLN A 116 9.25 6.71 -7.07
CA GLN A 116 10.60 7.23 -6.82
C GLN A 116 10.89 8.46 -7.66
N ARG A 117 10.63 8.39 -8.96
CA ARG A 117 10.81 9.53 -9.87
C ARG A 117 9.91 10.71 -9.52
N ALA A 118 8.67 10.45 -9.10
CA ALA A 118 7.76 11.48 -8.61
C ALA A 118 8.28 12.12 -7.32
N SER A 119 8.77 11.32 -6.37
CA SER A 119 9.37 11.85 -5.14
C SER A 119 10.67 12.62 -5.41
N GLU A 120 11.51 12.18 -6.33
CA GLU A 120 12.72 12.91 -6.73
C GLU A 120 12.36 14.24 -7.41
N ALA A 121 11.37 14.23 -8.31
CA ALA A 121 10.89 15.46 -8.94
C ALA A 121 10.28 16.43 -7.92
N GLU A 122 9.56 15.92 -6.92
CA GLU A 122 9.00 16.72 -5.83
C GLU A 122 10.09 17.31 -4.95
N VAL A 123 11.12 16.52 -4.59
CA VAL A 123 12.30 16.99 -3.85
C VAL A 123 13.04 18.06 -4.65
N THR A 124 13.33 17.82 -5.93
CA THR A 124 14.03 18.81 -6.78
C THR A 124 13.23 20.09 -6.92
N LYS A 125 11.90 20.01 -7.05
CA LYS A 125 11.04 21.19 -7.10
C LYS A 125 11.07 21.95 -5.77
N LEU A 126 10.98 21.24 -4.65
CA LEU A 126 10.98 21.82 -3.31
C LEU A 126 12.34 22.45 -2.98
N GLU A 127 13.43 21.83 -3.42
CA GLU A 127 14.78 22.38 -3.36
C GLU A 127 14.95 23.61 -4.26
N ALA A 128 14.44 23.59 -5.49
CA ALA A 128 14.46 24.75 -6.38
C ALA A 128 13.64 25.92 -5.83
N GLU A 129 12.45 25.66 -5.27
CA GLU A 129 11.64 26.67 -4.59
C GLU A 129 12.34 27.21 -3.33
N ALA A 130 13.03 26.36 -2.57
CA ALA A 130 13.83 26.78 -1.42
C ALA A 130 15.00 27.67 -1.85
N LEU A 131 15.72 27.29 -2.92
CA LEU A 131 16.83 28.06 -3.45
C LEU A 131 16.36 29.41 -3.99
N GLN A 132 15.26 29.43 -4.74
CA GLN A 132 14.68 30.66 -5.27
C GLN A 132 14.24 31.60 -4.14
N LYS A 133 13.54 31.10 -3.12
CA LYS A 133 13.18 31.89 -1.93
C LYS A 133 14.41 32.41 -1.18
N GLN A 134 15.47 31.61 -1.09
CA GLN A 134 16.73 32.03 -0.48
C GLN A 134 17.40 33.13 -1.30
N SER A 135 17.47 32.99 -2.62
CA SER A 135 18.03 34.00 -3.53
C SER A 135 17.22 35.29 -3.51
N ASP A 136 15.89 35.22 -3.50
CA ASP A 136 15.01 36.39 -3.36
C ASP A 136 15.20 37.09 -2.02
N ALA A 137 15.32 36.32 -0.93
CA ALA A 137 15.62 36.88 0.39
C ALA A 137 17.00 37.56 0.43
N GLN A 138 18.01 36.96 -0.18
CA GLN A 138 19.35 37.55 -0.31
C GLN A 138 19.35 38.80 -1.17
N LEU A 139 18.67 38.79 -2.32
CA LEU A 139 18.54 39.96 -3.18
C LEU A 139 17.79 41.08 -2.47
N LYS A 140 16.73 40.77 -1.73
CA LYS A 140 15.99 41.76 -0.94
C LYS A 140 16.83 42.32 0.20
N ALA A 141 17.63 41.49 0.88
CA ALA A 141 18.56 41.94 1.91
C ALA A 141 19.68 42.83 1.31
N ALA A 142 20.27 42.42 0.19
CA ALA A 142 21.29 43.18 -0.52
C ALA A 142 20.75 44.51 -1.07
N LYS A 143 19.54 44.51 -1.65
CA LYS A 143 18.84 45.73 -2.08
C LYS A 143 18.58 46.64 -0.89
N SER A 144 18.09 46.11 0.23
CA SER A 144 17.83 46.89 1.45
C SER A 144 19.12 47.51 2.03
N GLN A 145 20.23 46.76 2.03
CA GLN A 145 21.53 47.30 2.46
C GLN A 145 22.06 48.37 1.51
N LYS A 146 21.92 48.17 0.20
CA LYS A 146 22.33 49.15 -0.81
C LYS A 146 21.48 50.42 -0.71
N GLU A 147 20.18 50.29 -0.44
CA GLU A 147 19.25 51.41 -0.25
C GLU A 147 19.52 52.16 1.06
N LEU A 148 19.84 51.45 2.14
CA LEU A 148 20.31 52.08 3.39
C LEU A 148 21.63 52.84 3.18
N ALA A 149 22.54 52.29 2.37
CA ALA A 149 23.81 52.93 2.05
C ALA A 149 23.63 54.15 1.13
N SER A 150 22.67 54.11 0.18
CA SER A 150 22.36 55.25 -0.68
C SER A 150 21.59 56.36 0.05
N ILE A 151 20.74 56.04 1.03
CA ILE A 151 20.07 57.03 1.89
C ILE A 151 21.09 57.86 2.72
N GLY A 152 22.28 57.31 2.99
CA GLY A 152 23.38 58.02 3.66
C GLY A 152 24.24 58.91 2.75
N GLN A 153 24.07 58.82 1.43
CA GLN A 153 24.84 59.59 0.44
C GLN A 153 23.87 60.37 -0.46
N ASP A 154 23.73 61.65 -0.12
CA ASP A 154 23.04 62.68 -0.89
C ASP A 154 23.62 62.78 -2.32
N THR A 155 23.04 62.06 -3.30
CA THR A 155 23.40 62.14 -4.72
C THR A 155 22.18 61.97 -5.64
N GLY A 156 21.26 62.94 -5.61
CA GLY A 156 20.08 63.01 -6.50
C GLY A 156 20.35 63.10 -8.02
N GLN A 157 21.59 62.93 -8.48
CA GLN A 157 21.96 62.79 -9.89
C GLN A 157 22.41 61.37 -10.28
N ASP A 158 22.91 60.57 -9.33
CA ASP A 158 23.30 59.17 -9.57
C ASP A 158 22.09 58.23 -9.54
N GLU A 159 21.04 58.58 -8.78
CA GLU A 159 19.79 57.82 -8.73
C GLU A 159 19.11 57.73 -10.09
N MET A 160 19.01 58.82 -10.86
CA MET A 160 18.37 58.79 -12.18
C MET A 160 19.13 57.92 -13.19
N ALA A 161 20.47 57.87 -13.14
CA ALA A 161 21.26 57.01 -14.03
C ALA A 161 21.17 55.53 -13.62
N MET A 162 21.19 55.24 -12.32
CA MET A 162 20.99 53.89 -11.77
C MET A 162 19.57 53.37 -11.99
N GLU A 163 18.57 54.26 -11.95
CA GLU A 163 17.15 53.94 -12.17
C GLU A 163 16.87 53.71 -13.65
N GLN A 164 17.49 54.48 -14.57
CA GLN A 164 17.49 54.17 -16.00
C GLN A 164 18.14 52.83 -16.31
N TYR A 165 19.29 52.52 -15.70
CA TYR A 165 19.95 51.22 -15.88
C TYR A 165 19.13 50.06 -15.32
N LYS A 166 18.47 50.23 -14.17
CA LYS A 166 17.54 49.22 -13.61
C LYS A 166 16.33 49.02 -14.51
N LEU A 167 15.73 50.09 -15.03
CA LEU A 167 14.57 50.02 -15.91
C LEU A 167 14.90 49.31 -17.23
N GLU A 168 16.09 49.57 -17.79
CA GLU A 168 16.56 48.90 -19.01
C GLU A 168 16.89 47.42 -18.75
N ALA A 169 17.47 47.09 -17.60
CA ALA A 169 17.68 45.70 -17.18
C ALA A 169 16.36 44.96 -16.92
N GLU A 170 15.36 45.65 -16.36
CA GLU A 170 14.02 45.10 -16.12
C GLU A 170 13.27 44.87 -17.43
N MET A 171 13.34 45.81 -18.39
CA MET A 171 12.81 45.60 -19.74
C MET A 171 13.51 44.44 -20.46
N ALA A 172 14.82 44.28 -20.32
CA ALA A 172 15.55 43.16 -20.92
C ALA A 172 15.15 41.81 -20.32
N MET A 173 15.00 41.75 -18.99
CA MET A 173 14.50 40.58 -18.28
C MET A 173 13.05 40.26 -18.66
N GLU A 174 12.20 41.27 -18.78
CA GLU A 174 10.80 41.11 -19.16
C GLU A 174 10.65 40.65 -20.61
N GLN A 175 11.49 41.16 -21.53
CA GLN A 175 11.57 40.64 -22.89
C GLN A 175 11.99 39.16 -22.91
N GLN A 176 13.02 38.76 -22.16
CA GLN A 176 13.41 37.35 -22.07
C GLN A 176 12.31 36.48 -21.47
N LYS A 177 11.61 36.98 -20.46
CA LYS A 177 10.51 36.26 -19.82
C LYS A 177 9.32 36.09 -20.77
N MET A 178 8.95 37.15 -21.48
CA MET A 178 7.93 37.11 -22.54
C MET A 178 8.32 36.15 -23.67
N GLU A 179 9.58 36.12 -24.06
CA GLU A 179 10.07 35.22 -25.10
C GLU A 179 10.03 33.75 -24.66
N GLN A 180 10.42 33.45 -23.42
CA GLN A 180 10.24 32.12 -22.83
C GLN A 180 8.76 31.73 -22.73
N GLU A 181 7.92 32.65 -22.26
CA GLU A 181 6.49 32.39 -22.10
C GLU A 181 5.83 32.13 -23.46
N HIS A 182 6.24 32.87 -24.50
CA HIS A 182 5.80 32.63 -25.86
C HIS A 182 6.33 31.31 -26.43
N GLN A 183 7.57 30.90 -26.11
CA GLN A 183 8.10 29.59 -26.51
C GLN A 183 7.31 28.45 -25.85
N LEU A 184 7.08 28.54 -24.53
CA LEU A 184 6.29 27.56 -23.80
C LEU A 184 4.83 27.52 -24.27
N ALA A 185 4.24 28.66 -24.60
CA ALA A 185 2.89 28.73 -25.16
C ALA A 185 2.81 28.05 -26.53
N ARG A 186 3.83 28.25 -27.39
CA ARG A 186 3.92 27.54 -28.68
C ARG A 186 4.07 26.03 -28.49
N GLU A 187 4.93 25.60 -27.59
CA GLU A 187 5.15 24.17 -27.31
C GLU A 187 3.90 23.50 -26.72
N LYS A 188 3.22 24.17 -25.77
CA LYS A 188 1.95 23.70 -25.22
C LYS A 188 0.86 23.59 -26.29
N MET A 189 0.76 24.58 -27.17
CA MET A 189 -0.20 24.56 -28.27
C MET A 189 0.12 23.41 -29.24
N GLU A 190 1.39 23.20 -29.59
CA GLU A 190 1.81 22.09 -30.45
C GLU A 190 1.50 20.73 -29.83
N MET A 191 1.76 20.56 -28.53
CA MET A 191 1.42 19.35 -27.78
C MET A 191 -0.09 19.12 -27.71
N GLU A 192 -0.88 20.17 -27.48
CA GLU A 192 -2.35 20.09 -27.47
C GLU A 192 -2.90 19.69 -28.84
N PHE A 193 -2.36 20.25 -29.93
CA PHE A 193 -2.73 19.84 -31.29
C PHE A 193 -2.33 18.40 -31.60
N ALA A 194 -1.16 17.95 -31.14
CA ALA A 194 -0.72 16.57 -31.30
C ALA A 194 -1.64 15.60 -30.55
N LEU A 195 -1.96 15.91 -29.29
CA LEU A 195 -2.85 15.10 -28.46
C LEU A 195 -4.27 15.08 -29.03
N LYS A 196 -4.78 16.21 -29.51
CA LYS A 196 -6.09 16.29 -30.17
C LYS A 196 -6.14 15.48 -31.47
N ARG A 197 -5.05 15.46 -32.25
CA ARG A 197 -4.94 14.59 -33.43
C ARG A 197 -4.95 13.12 -33.05
N GLU A 198 -4.21 12.74 -32.01
CA GLU A 198 -4.17 11.36 -31.52
C GLU A 198 -5.53 10.92 -30.99
N GLN A 199 -6.19 11.74 -30.18
CA GLN A 199 -7.55 11.49 -29.70
C GLN A 199 -8.55 11.32 -30.85
N MET A 200 -8.49 12.18 -31.88
CA MET A 200 -9.35 12.05 -33.05
C MET A 200 -9.07 10.76 -33.83
N GLN A 201 -7.81 10.35 -33.96
CA GLN A 201 -7.43 9.09 -34.60
C GLN A 201 -7.92 7.89 -33.79
N ALA A 202 -7.78 7.91 -32.46
CA ALA A 202 -8.26 6.88 -31.56
C ALA A 202 -9.79 6.79 -31.58
N GLU A 203 -10.50 7.92 -31.59
CA GLU A 203 -11.97 7.96 -31.68
C GLU A 203 -12.46 7.39 -33.01
N LEU A 204 -11.79 7.73 -34.13
CA LEU A 204 -12.10 7.15 -35.44
C LEU A 204 -11.82 5.64 -35.50
N ALA A 205 -10.74 5.18 -34.86
CA ALA A 205 -10.43 3.75 -34.76
C ALA A 205 -11.50 3.01 -33.94
N LEU A 206 -11.86 3.56 -32.78
CA LEU A 206 -12.90 2.99 -31.91
C LEU A 206 -14.26 2.98 -32.60
N LYS A 207 -14.61 4.04 -33.33
CA LYS A 207 -15.85 4.10 -34.13
C LYS A 207 -15.85 3.07 -35.27
N ARG A 208 -14.71 2.80 -35.90
CA ARG A 208 -14.58 1.73 -36.91
C ARG A 208 -14.73 0.35 -36.29
N GLU A 209 -14.12 0.12 -35.13
CA GLU A 209 -14.23 -1.15 -34.41
C GLU A 209 -15.66 -1.41 -33.96
N GLN A 210 -16.33 -0.40 -33.38
CA GLN A 210 -17.75 -0.48 -33.01
C GLN A 210 -18.63 -0.77 -34.23
N ALA A 211 -18.42 -0.10 -35.36
CA ALA A 211 -19.18 -0.36 -36.58
C ALA A 211 -18.93 -1.79 -37.13
N ALA A 212 -17.69 -2.30 -37.02
CA ALA A 212 -17.37 -3.67 -37.42
C ALA A 212 -18.00 -4.71 -36.48
N ALA A 213 -17.97 -4.47 -35.16
CA ALA A 213 -18.61 -5.32 -34.17
C ALA A 213 -20.12 -5.35 -34.32
N GLU A 214 -20.76 -4.21 -34.56
CA GLU A 214 -22.20 -4.11 -34.80
C GLU A 214 -22.60 -4.84 -36.10
N ALA A 215 -21.82 -4.70 -37.17
CA ALA A 215 -22.03 -5.44 -38.41
C ALA A 215 -21.89 -6.96 -38.22
N ALA A 216 -20.90 -7.40 -37.42
CA ALA A 216 -20.71 -8.81 -37.10
C ALA A 216 -21.88 -9.37 -36.27
N LEU A 217 -22.35 -8.62 -35.28
CA LEU A 217 -23.50 -8.99 -34.46
C LEU A 217 -24.78 -9.10 -35.31
N LYS A 218 -24.99 -8.14 -36.22
CA LYS A 218 -26.12 -8.18 -37.17
C LYS A 218 -26.03 -9.37 -38.13
N GLN A 219 -24.84 -9.75 -38.56
CA GLN A 219 -24.64 -10.96 -39.36
C GLN A 219 -24.91 -12.25 -38.57
N GLN A 220 -24.51 -12.30 -37.30
CA GLN A 220 -24.81 -13.44 -36.42
C GLN A 220 -26.32 -13.57 -36.20
N GLN A 221 -26.99 -12.47 -35.84
CA GLN A 221 -28.45 -12.45 -35.68
C GLN A 221 -29.18 -12.88 -36.96
N ALA A 222 -28.74 -12.42 -38.14
CA ALA A 222 -29.32 -12.86 -39.41
C ALA A 222 -29.11 -14.36 -39.67
N ARG A 223 -27.96 -14.92 -39.30
CA ARG A 223 -27.68 -16.37 -39.41
C ARG A 223 -28.54 -17.18 -38.46
N GLU A 224 -28.68 -16.73 -37.21
CA GLU A 224 -29.53 -17.39 -36.22
C GLU A 224 -31.00 -17.36 -36.63
N GLN A 225 -31.50 -16.22 -37.13
CA GLN A 225 -32.86 -16.12 -37.67
C GLN A 225 -33.07 -17.04 -38.88
N ALA A 226 -32.11 -17.11 -39.80
CA ALA A 226 -32.19 -18.03 -40.94
C ALA A 226 -32.16 -19.50 -40.50
N MET A 227 -31.37 -19.84 -39.49
CA MET A 227 -31.32 -21.19 -38.91
C MET A 227 -32.63 -21.53 -38.20
N ALA A 228 -33.19 -20.61 -37.40
CA ALA A 228 -34.48 -20.78 -36.74
C ALA A 228 -35.62 -20.97 -37.74
N GLN A 229 -35.65 -20.19 -38.83
CA GLN A 229 -36.63 -20.35 -39.92
C GLN A 229 -36.50 -21.71 -40.61
N ARG A 230 -35.26 -22.20 -40.85
CA ARG A 230 -35.03 -23.52 -41.43
C ARG A 230 -35.50 -24.64 -40.50
N VAL A 231 -35.22 -24.55 -39.21
CA VAL A 231 -35.68 -25.53 -38.21
C VAL A 231 -37.21 -25.53 -38.16
N ALA A 232 -37.85 -24.36 -38.08
CA ALA A 232 -39.31 -24.25 -38.11
C ALA A 232 -39.93 -24.82 -39.40
N ALA A 233 -39.33 -24.58 -40.56
CA ALA A 233 -39.80 -25.14 -41.83
C ALA A 233 -39.68 -26.67 -41.89
N VAL A 234 -38.60 -27.25 -41.34
CA VAL A 234 -38.42 -28.71 -41.25
C VAL A 234 -39.42 -29.34 -40.28
N GLU A 235 -39.73 -28.68 -39.16
CA GLU A 235 -40.76 -29.12 -38.23
C GLU A 235 -42.17 -29.05 -38.84
N GLN A 236 -42.49 -27.98 -39.58
CA GLN A 236 -43.75 -27.87 -40.32
C GLN A 236 -43.89 -28.96 -41.39
N ALA A 237 -42.81 -29.28 -42.13
CA ALA A 237 -42.81 -30.35 -43.13
C ALA A 237 -42.92 -31.77 -42.53
N ARG A 238 -42.49 -31.98 -41.27
CA ARG A 238 -42.74 -33.25 -40.56
C ARG A 238 -44.18 -33.38 -40.08
N ASN A 239 -44.88 -32.28 -39.86
CA ASN A 239 -46.25 -32.25 -39.34
C ASN A 239 -47.34 -32.18 -40.43
N THR A 240 -46.99 -32.08 -41.71
CA THR A 240 -47.99 -32.21 -42.79
C THR A 240 -48.23 -33.70 -43.13
N PRO A 241 -49.45 -34.23 -42.94
CA PRO A 241 -49.75 -35.63 -43.23
C PRO A 241 -49.74 -35.92 -44.73
N LYS A 242 -49.18 -37.07 -45.13
CA LYS A 242 -49.14 -37.57 -46.51
C LYS A 242 -50.55 -37.59 -47.12
N THR A 243 -50.79 -36.77 -48.13
CA THR A 243 -51.93 -36.91 -49.03
C THR A 243 -51.78 -38.23 -49.80
N THR A 244 -52.72 -39.14 -49.56
CA THR A 244 -52.96 -40.34 -50.37
C THR A 244 -53.46 -39.92 -51.75
N GLU A 245 -52.63 -40.03 -52.78
CA GLU A 245 -53.09 -40.12 -54.17
C GLU A 245 -53.09 -41.59 -54.59
N GLY A 246 -54.29 -42.08 -54.90
CA GLY A 246 -54.53 -43.42 -55.42
C GLY A 246 -54.63 -43.43 -56.95
N ALA A 247 -54.24 -44.57 -57.52
CA ALA A 247 -54.89 -45.28 -58.62
C ALA A 247 -54.27 -46.68 -58.70
#